data_AF-R5AME7-F1
#
_entry.id   AF-R5AME7-F1
#
_cell.length_a   1.000
_cell.length_b   1.000
_cell.length_c   1.000
_cell.angle_alpha   90.00
_cell.angle_beta   90.00
_cell.angle_gamma   90.00
#
_symmetry.space_group_name_H-M   'P 1'
#
loop_
_entity.id
_entity.type
_entity.pdbx_description
1 polymer ?
#
loop_
_entity_poly.entity_id
_entity_poly.type
_entity_poly.pdbx_seq_one_letter_code
_entity_poly.pdbx_strand_id
1 'polypeptide(L)' 'MNQAVVISTRVLATINSLPDEERSAMAAALTGEFILGMDVSKELTEMQQIVYRIIRNYVVSDMRRAAN' A
#
# COMPACT_ATOMS: atom_id res chain seq x y z
N MET A 1 9.57 12.43 -4.20
CA MET A 1 9.07 12.20 -2.83
C MET A 1 10.27 12.17 -1.91
N ASN A 2 10.42 13.13 -0.98
CA ASN A 2 11.57 13.20 -0.05
C ASN A 2 11.15 12.93 1.41
N GLN A 3 10.05 12.19 1.60
CA GLN A 3 9.51 11.81 2.90
C GLN A 3 9.66 10.30 3.10
N ALA A 4 9.93 9.89 4.34
CA ALA A 4 10.00 8.48 4.70
C ALA A 4 8.66 7.80 4.39
N VAL A 5 8.72 6.63 3.73
CA VAL A 5 7.54 5.77 3.54
C VAL A 5 7.28 5.04 4.87
N VAL A 6 6.05 5.15 5.38
CA VAL A 6 5.67 4.59 6.69
C VAL A 6 4.72 3.43 6.50
N ILE A 7 5.20 2.22 6.77
CA ILE A 7 4.36 1.02 6.91
C ILE A 7 3.98 0.88 8.38
N SER A 8 2.86 1.50 8.76
CA SER A 8 2.40 1.55 10.15
C SER A 8 1.73 0.24 10.60
N THR A 9 1.52 0.08 11.91
CA THR A 9 0.73 -1.03 12.47
C THR A 9 -0.66 -1.13 11.85
N ARG A 10 -1.29 0.01 11.50
CA ARG A 10 -2.58 0.01 10.80
C ARG A 10 -2.46 -0.59 9.41
N VAL A 11 -1.43 -0.19 8.65
CA VAL A 11 -1.17 -0.75 7.30
C VAL A 11 -0.93 -2.25 7.38
N LEU A 12 -0.09 -2.70 8.32
CA LEU A 12 0.20 -4.12 8.54
C LEU A 12 -1.07 -4.90 8.92
N ALA A 13 -1.87 -4.37 9.85
CA ALA A 13 -3.12 -5.01 10.26
C ALA A 13 -4.11 -5.12 9.10
N THR A 14 -4.23 -4.08 8.26
CA THR A 14 -5.10 -4.12 7.08
C THR A 14 -4.63 -5.20 6.10
N ILE A 15 -3.35 -5.22 5.74
CA ILE A 15 -2.80 -6.23 4.82
C ILE A 15 -2.99 -7.65 5.38
N ASN A 16 -2.69 -7.87 6.66
CA ASN A 16 -2.82 -9.18 7.29
C ASN A 16 -4.25 -9.67 7.44
N SER A 17 -5.24 -8.76 7.41
CA SER A 17 -6.67 -9.13 7.45
C SER A 17 -7.21 -9.64 6.11
N LEU A 18 -6.46 -9.47 5.01
CA LEU A 18 -6.86 -9.93 3.69
C LEU A 18 -6.66 -11.45 3.52
N PRO A 19 -7.42 -12.09 2.61
CA PRO A 19 -7.13 -13.43 2.12
C PRO A 19 -5.70 -13.53 1.56
N ASP A 20 -5.10 -14.72 1.57
CA ASP A 20 -3.67 -14.89 1.25
C ASP A 20 -3.29 -14.41 -0.16
N GLU A 21 -4.17 -14.61 -1.14
CA GLU A 21 -3.98 -14.15 -2.52
C GLU A 21 -3.93 -12.61 -2.60
N GLU A 22 -4.88 -11.94 -1.94
CA GLU A 22 -4.94 -10.48 -1.85
C GLU A 22 -3.77 -9.90 -1.04
N ARG A 23 -3.39 -10.57 0.06
CA ARG A 23 -2.29 -10.14 0.92
C ARG A 23 -0.98 -10.02 0.14
N SER A 24 -0.66 -11.03 -0.65
CA SER A 24 0.56 -11.07 -1.45
C SER A 24 0.54 -10.02 -2.55
N ALA A 25 -0.59 -9.87 -3.25
CA ALA A 25 -0.77 -8.85 -4.29
C ALA A 25 -0.62 -7.42 -3.73
N MET A 26 -1.21 -7.13 -2.57
CA MET A 26 -1.12 -5.81 -1.94
C MET A 26 0.30 -5.48 -1.47
N ALA A 27 1.01 -6.46 -0.90
CA ALA A 27 2.41 -6.28 -0.50
C ALA A 27 3.30 -5.98 -1.72
N ALA A 28 3.16 -6.77 -2.79
CA ALA A 28 3.91 -6.56 -4.03
C ALA A 28 3.61 -5.18 -4.62
N ALA A 29 2.33 -4.81 -4.75
CA ALA A 29 1.92 -3.52 -5.32
C ALA A 29 2.42 -2.32 -4.50
N LEU A 30 2.36 -2.39 -3.17
CA LEU A 30 2.92 -1.33 -2.31
C LEU A 30 4.42 -1.16 -2.53
N THR A 31 5.17 -2.27 -2.54
CA THR A 31 6.61 -2.20 -2.76
C THR A 31 6.95 -1.74 -4.19
N GLY A 32 6.20 -2.20 -5.19
CA GLY A 32 6.35 -1.80 -6.59
C GLY A 32 6.15 -0.29 -6.77
N GLU A 33 5.09 0.28 -6.19
CA GLU A 33 4.89 1.73 -6.25
C GLU A 33 5.95 2.48 -5.44
N PHE A 34 6.07 2.20 -4.13
CA PHE A 34 6.81 3.06 -3.22
C PHE A 34 8.34 2.90 -3.29
N ILE A 35 8.83 1.73 -3.73
CA ILE A 35 10.27 1.47 -3.88
C ILE A 35 10.70 1.67 -5.33
N LEU A 36 9.95 1.12 -6.28
CA LEU A 36 10.35 1.08 -7.70
C LEU A 36 9.71 2.19 -8.54
N GLY A 37 8.74 2.93 -8.01
CA GLY A 37 8.04 3.98 -8.76
C GLY A 37 7.10 3.43 -9.84
N MET A 38 6.68 2.17 -9.73
CA MET A 38 5.84 1.51 -10.73
C MET A 38 4.40 2.00 -10.67
N ASP A 39 3.78 2.10 -11.85
CA ASP A 39 2.33 2.21 -11.98
C ASP A 39 1.70 0.81 -11.89
N VAL A 40 1.28 0.44 -10.68
CA VAL A 40 0.71 -0.88 -10.38
C VAL A 40 -0.74 -1.05 -10.82
N SER A 41 -1.38 -0.01 -11.38
CA SER A 41 -2.77 -0.09 -11.86
C SER A 41 -2.98 -1.14 -12.95
N LYS A 42 -1.92 -1.48 -13.70
CA LYS A 42 -1.94 -2.49 -14.76
C LYS A 42 -1.71 -3.92 -14.28
N GLU A 43 -1.23 -4.07 -13.05
CA GLU A 43 -0.88 -5.38 -12.46
C GLU A 43 -1.98 -5.91 -11.53
N LEU A 44 -2.92 -5.04 -11.15
CA LEU A 44 -4.00 -5.35 -10.23
C LEU A 44 -5.34 -5.51 -10.95
N THR A 45 -6.13 -6.49 -10.49
CA THR A 45 -7.55 -6.60 -10.88
C THR A 45 -8.34 -5.38 -10.39
N GLU A 46 -9.54 -5.15 -10.95
CA GLU A 46 -10.39 -4.02 -10.52
C GLU A 46 -10.66 -4.03 -9.01
N MET A 47 -10.89 -5.21 -8.43
CA MET A 47 -11.12 -5.34 -6.98
C MET A 47 -9.87 -5.02 -6.18
N GLN A 48 -8.72 -5.53 -6.63
CA GLN A 48 -7.42 -5.26 -6.00
C GLN A 48 -7.05 -3.78 -6.06
N GLN A 49 -7.39 -3.08 -7.14
CA GLN A 49 -7.17 -1.63 -7.23
C GLN A 49 -7.94 -0.85 -6.16
N ILE A 50 -9.16 -1.28 -5.83
CA ILE A 50 -9.97 -0.67 -4.76
C ILE A 50 -9.29 -0.89 -3.39
N VAL A 51 -8.92 -2.13 -3.09
CA VAL A 51 -8.25 -2.50 -1.82
C VAL A 51 -6.92 -1.75 -1.70
N TYR A 52 -6.12 -1.77 -2.76
CA TYR A 52 -4.85 -1.07 -2.83
C TYR A 52 -5.00 0.42 -2.56
N ARG A 53 -6.00 1.08 -3.16
CA ARG A 53 -6.26 2.51 -2.94
C ARG A 53 -6.55 2.83 -1.47
N ILE A 54 -7.25 1.95 -0.76
CA ILE A 54 -7.51 2.11 0.68
C ILE A 54 -6.20 2.01 1.47
N ILE A 55 -5.40 0.97 1.22
CA ILE A 55 -4.16 0.74 1.95
C ILE A 55 -3.14 1.85 1.66
N ARG A 56 -3.03 2.27 0.39
CA ARG A 56 -2.19 3.38 -0.03
C ARG A 56 -2.57 4.68 0.67
N ASN A 57 -3.87 4.95 0.84
CA ASN A 57 -4.33 6.12 1.59
C ASN A 57 -3.86 6.09 3.05
N TYR A 58 -3.83 4.91 3.68
CA TYR A 58 -3.27 4.77 5.04
C TYR A 58 -1.78 5.06 5.07
N VAL A 59 -1.00 4.52 4.13
CA VAL A 59 0.44 4.82 4.01
C VAL A 59 0.66 6.31 3.84
N VAL A 60 0.00 6.96 2.87
CA VAL A 60 0.15 8.40 2.62
C VAL A 60 -0.28 9.25 3.82
N SER A 61 -1.35 8.85 4.53
CA SER A 61 -1.79 9.54 5.75
C SER A 61 -0.75 9.44 6.85
N ASP A 62 -0.15 8.27 7.04
CA ASP A 62 0.84 8.04 8.10
C ASP A 62 2.19 8.69 7.79
N MET A 63 2.59 8.74 6.51
CA MET A 63 3.74 9.53 6.05
C MET A 63 3.58 11.01 6.41
N ARG A 64 2.40 11.60 6.19
CA ARG A 64 2.12 13.00 6.55
C ARG A 64 2.17 13.22 8.05
N ARG A 65 1.67 12.26 8.84
CA ARG A 65 1.69 12.34 10.31
C ARG A 65 3.10 12.24 10.88
N ALA A 66 3.96 11.41 10.30
CA ALA A 66 5.34 11.23 10.74
C ALA A 66 6.27 12.38 10.32
N ALA A 67 5.86 13.19 9.34
CA ALA A 67 6.61 14.36 8.89
C ALA A 67 6.31 15.65 9.69
N ASN A 68 5.29 15.62 10.56
CA ASN A 68 4.93 16.70 11.49
C ASN A 68 5.52 16.44 12.87
#